data_AF-A0A7Y9FL83-F1
#
_entry.id   AF-A0A7Y9FL83-F1
#
_cell.length_a   1.000
_cell.length_b   1.000
_cell.length_c   1.000
_cell.angle_alpha   90.00
_cell.angle_beta   90.00
_cell.angle_gamma   90.00
#
_symmetry.space_group_name_H-M   'P 1'
#
loop_
_entity.id
_entity.type
_entity.pdbx_description
1 polymer ?
#
loop_
_entity_poly.entity_id
_entity_poly.type
_entity_poly.pdbx_seq_one_letter_code
_entity_poly.pdbx_strand_id
1 'polypeptide(L)' 'MATGRINSPASIRTASDVVRAFGGSWEAVERASAVNADGVHVIRRSDIERARRGETVVRR' A
#
# COMPACT_ATOMS: atom_id res chain seq x y z
N MET A 1 15.84 11.66 -11.98
CA MET A 1 14.57 11.09 -12.48
C MET A 1 14.30 9.82 -11.68
N ALA A 2 13.20 9.74 -10.93
CA ALA A 2 12.86 8.49 -10.23
C ALA A 2 12.27 7.51 -11.25
N THR A 3 13.01 6.44 -11.58
CA THR A 3 12.50 5.32 -12.36
C THR A 3 11.77 4.37 -11.41
N GLY A 4 10.44 4.40 -11.42
CA GLY A 4 9.64 3.44 -10.66
C GLY A 4 9.96 2.01 -11.12
N ARG A 5 10.60 1.21 -10.26
CA ARG A 5 11.02 -0.16 -10.60
C ARG A 5 10.00 -1.16 -10.07
N ILE A 6 9.30 -1.82 -10.99
CA ILE A 6 8.41 -2.94 -10.67
C ILE A 6 9.20 -4.23 -10.86
N ASN A 7 9.42 -4.97 -9.77
CA ASN A 7 10.34 -6.11 -9.78
C ASN A 7 9.76 -7.39 -10.42
N SER A 8 8.44 -7.50 -10.58
CA SER A 8 7.78 -8.67 -11.20
C SER A 8 6.29 -8.44 -11.49
N PRO A 9 5.64 -9.27 -12.33
CA PRO A 9 4.18 -9.27 -12.49
C PRO A 9 3.42 -9.51 -11.17
N ALA A 10 4.01 -10.28 -10.25
CA ALA A 10 3.44 -10.49 -8.91
C ALA A 10 3.44 -9.21 -8.07
N SER A 11 4.44 -8.33 -8.26
CA SER A 11 4.48 -7.01 -7.61
C SER A 11 3.32 -6.12 -8.07
N ILE A 12 2.99 -6.15 -9.37
CA ILE A 12 1.84 -5.41 -9.94
C ILE A 12 0.53 -5.89 -9.33
N ARG A 13 0.34 -7.22 -9.25
CA ARG A 13 -0.87 -7.81 -8.66
C ARG A 13 -1.01 -7.43 -7.20
N THR A 14 0.08 -7.49 -6.45
CA THR A 14 0.11 -7.09 -5.04
C THR A 14 -0.29 -5.62 -4.87
N ALA A 15 0.28 -4.71 -5.66
CA ALA A 15 -0.10 -3.30 -5.63
C ALA A 15 -1.58 -3.09 -5.97
N SER A 16 -2.07 -3.80 -6.99
CA SER A 16 -3.49 -3.76 -7.39
C SER A 16 -4.42 -4.23 -6.28
N ASP A 17 -4.06 -5.31 -5.58
CA ASP A 17 -4.85 -5.86 -4.47
C ASP A 17 -4.85 -4.94 -3.24
N VAL A 18 -3.73 -4.25 -2.99
CA VAL A 18 -3.64 -3.21 -1.97
C VAL A 18 -4.57 -2.05 -2.32
N VAL A 19 -4.49 -1.51 -3.54
CA VAL A 19 -5.37 -0.42 -3.99
C VAL A 19 -6.85 -0.79 -3.86
N ARG A 20 -7.22 -2.01 -4.25
CA ARG A 20 -8.59 -2.51 -4.08
C ARG A 20 -9.00 -2.63 -2.60
N ALA A 21 -8.11 -3.07 -1.73
CA ALA A 21 -8.38 -3.13 -0.29
C ALA A 21 -8.68 -1.75 0.30
N PHE A 22 -8.07 -0.69 -0.24
CA PHE A 22 -8.30 0.70 0.13
C PHE A 22 -9.39 1.38 -0.72
N GLY A 23 -10.34 0.62 -1.23
CA GLY A 23 -11.50 1.15 -1.98
C GLY A 23 -11.13 1.82 -3.30
N GLY A 24 -9.97 1.50 -3.88
CA GLY A 24 -9.48 2.12 -5.10
C GLY A 24 -8.77 3.47 -4.91
N SER A 25 -8.62 3.95 -3.66
CA SER A 25 -8.00 5.25 -3.38
C SER A 25 -6.49 5.11 -3.14
N TRP A 26 -5.68 5.62 -4.06
CA TRP A 26 -4.23 5.68 -3.87
C TRP A 26 -3.83 6.60 -2.71
N GLU A 27 -4.56 7.69 -2.50
CA GLU A 27 -4.35 8.59 -1.35
C GLU A 27 -4.53 7.85 -0.01
N ALA A 28 -5.49 6.92 0.07
CA ALA A 28 -5.68 6.09 1.26
C ALA A 28 -4.53 5.07 1.44
N VAL A 29 -3.99 4.53 0.34
CA VAL A 29 -2.79 3.69 0.36
C VAL A 29 -1.59 4.46 0.91
N GLU A 30 -1.38 5.70 0.45
CA GLU A 30 -0.29 6.57 0.92
C GLU A 30 -0.43 6.86 2.42
N ARG A 31 -1.64 7.22 2.87
CA ARG A 31 -1.94 7.45 4.30
C ARG A 31 -1.77 6.22 5.18
N ALA A 32 -1.93 5.02 4.64
CA ALA A 32 -1.73 3.77 5.37
C ALA A 32 -0.26 3.30 5.33
N SER A 33 0.56 3.87 4.45
CA SER A 33 1.97 3.53 4.33
C SER A 33 2.82 4.22 5.39
N ALA A 34 3.92 3.58 5.76
CA ALA A 34 5.01 4.18 6.52
C ALA A 34 6.32 3.99 5.75
N VAL A 35 7.26 4.90 5.88
CA VAL A 35 8.57 4.78 5.24
C VAL A 35 9.51 4.06 6.20
N ASN A 36 10.19 3.00 5.74
CA ASN A 36 11.20 2.31 6.53
C ASN A 36 12.56 3.03 6.49
N ALA A 37 13.57 2.49 7.19
CA ALA A 37 14.92 3.09 7.23
C ALA A 37 15.59 3.21 5.85
N ASP A 38 15.20 2.38 4.88
CA ASP A 38 15.73 2.36 3.52
C ASP A 38 14.96 3.30 2.57
N GLY A 39 14.00 4.08 3.07
CA GLY A 39 13.17 4.97 2.25
C GLY A 39 12.05 4.24 1.49
N VAL A 40 11.75 2.99 1.81
CA VAL A 40 10.72 2.19 1.15
C VAL A 40 9.38 2.36 1.87
N HIS A 41 8.34 2.72 1.11
CA HIS A 41 6.96 2.72 1.60
C HIS A 41 6.50 1.29 1.87
N VAL A 42 6.11 1.02 3.11
CA VAL A 42 5.64 -0.27 3.59
C VAL A 42 4.25 -0.14 4.20
N ILE A 43 3.37 -1.08 3.89
CA ILE A 43 2.05 -1.23 4.49
C ILE A 43 2.02 -2.58 5.20
N ARG A 44 1.61 -2.62 6.47
CA ARG A 44 1.55 -3.90 7.18
C ARG A 44 0.39 -4.72 6.65
N ARG A 45 0.57 -6.04 6.60
CA ARG A 45 -0.48 -6.97 6.18
C ARG A 45 -1.77 -6.81 6.98
N SER A 46 -1.66 -6.57 8.29
CA SER A 46 -2.80 -6.30 9.17
C SER A 46 -3.61 -5.07 8.76
N ASP A 47 -2.97 -4.03 8.21
CA ASP A 47 -3.64 -2.81 7.76
C ASP A 47 -4.46 -3.07 6.49
N ILE A 48 -3.92 -3.89 5.59
CA ILE A 48 -4.64 -4.34 4.39
C ILE A 48 -5.89 -5.14 4.80
N GLU A 49 -5.77 -6.01 5.80
CA GLU A 49 -6.90 -6.79 6.33
C GLU A 49 -7.95 -5.93 7.01
N ARG A 50 -7.53 -4.87 7.74
CA ARG A 50 -8.44 -3.87 8.31
C ARG A 50 -9.18 -3.09 7.23
N ALA A 51 -8.46 -2.61 6.22
CA ALA A 51 -9.04 -1.89 5.08
C ALA A 51 -10.08 -2.75 4.33
N ARG A 52 -9.81 -4.06 4.14
CA ARG A 52 -10.77 -5.02 3.58
C ARG A 52 -12.06 -5.17 4.38
N ARG A 53 -12.02 -4.90 5.69
CA ARG A 53 -13.21 -4.88 6.57
C ARG A 53 -13.93 -3.53 6.58
N GLY A 54 -13.48 -2.56 5.78
CA GLY A 54 -14.03 -1.20 5.74
C GLY A 54 -13.52 -0.29 6.86
N GLU A 55 -12.49 -0.70 7.59
CA GLU A 55 -11.88 0.15 8.62
C GLU A 55 -10.99 1.23 7.97
N THR A 56 -11.08 2.46 8.44
CA THR A 56 -10.14 3.50 8.05
C THR A 56 -8.78 3.24 8.70
N VAL A 57 -7.73 3.14 7.89
CA VAL A 57 -6.36 3.00 8.37
C VAL A 57 -5.56 4.25 8.03
N VAL A 58 -4.92 4.82 9.04
CA VAL A 58 -3.99 5.94 8.90
C VAL A 58 -2.75 5.62 9.74
N ARG A 59 -1.58 5.75 9.15
CA ARG A 59 -0.29 5.72 9.84
C ARG A 59 0.26 7.14 9.88
N ARG A 60 0.73 7.55 11.06
CA ARG A 60 1.49 8.79 11.25
C ARG A 60 2.97 8.50 11.07
#